data_AF-A0A7C5BSP9-F1
#
_entry.id   AF-A0A7C5BSP9-F1
#
_cell.length_a   1.000
_cell.length_b   1.000
_cell.length_c   1.000
_cell.angle_alpha   90.00
_cell.angle_beta   90.00
_cell.angle_gamma   90.00
#
_symmetry.space_group_name_H-M   'P 1'
#
loop_
_entity.id
_entity.type
_entity.pdbx_description
1 polymer ?
#
loop_
_entity_poly.entity_id
_entity_poly.type
_entity_poly.pdbx_seq_one_letter_code
_entity_poly.pdbx_strand_id
1 'polypeptide(L)'
;MSMREFIAQEKARLQALFDEFNRDGSFIVLREGRGEPLLLGLVDSYTVTRVAPHFDAAGNVTKTDFWVMWKSIGYDNGYQYSHTIQVVDWSRDDTYELDLTDDLGRRYHIELVMDATEHEYVLDWRKWLRYKAENAAEFEIIDAQLLEEHTKIAESWE
;
A
#
# COMPACT_ATOMS: atom_id res chain seq x y z
N MET A 1 19.30 -3.72 -20.63
CA MET A 1 18.40 -4.10 -19.54
C MET A 1 17.26 -4.90 -20.15
N SER A 2 16.99 -6.10 -19.64
CA SER A 2 15.85 -6.91 -20.06
C SER A 2 14.55 -6.36 -19.48
N MET A 3 13.39 -6.73 -20.06
CA MET A 3 12.08 -6.36 -19.51
C MET A 3 11.91 -6.83 -18.06
N ARG A 4 12.42 -8.01 -17.74
CA ARG A 4 12.37 -8.56 -16.38
C ARG A 4 13.18 -7.74 -15.40
N GLU A 5 14.36 -7.27 -15.80
CA GLU A 5 15.20 -6.39 -14.98
C GLU A 5 14.53 -5.03 -14.77
N PHE A 6 13.92 -4.47 -15.82
CA PHE A 6 13.16 -3.22 -15.73
C PHE A 6 12.00 -3.36 -14.74
N ILE A 7 11.15 -4.40 -14.91
CA ILE A 7 10.01 -4.67 -14.02
C ILE A 7 10.46 -4.82 -12.56
N ALA A 8 11.57 -5.53 -12.32
CA ALA A 8 12.09 -5.70 -10.96
C ALA A 8 12.59 -4.38 -10.35
N GLN A 9 13.34 -3.58 -11.12
CA GLN A 9 13.82 -2.27 -10.69
C GLN A 9 12.66 -1.31 -10.41
N GLU A 10 11.66 -1.28 -11.30
CA GLU A 10 10.51 -0.40 -11.18
C GLU A 10 9.62 -0.80 -10.00
N LYS A 11 9.41 -2.10 -9.78
CA LYS A 11 8.74 -2.62 -8.59
C LYS A 11 9.46 -2.19 -7.30
N ALA A 12 10.79 -2.27 -7.26
CA ALA A 12 11.56 -1.82 -6.11
C ALA A 12 11.45 -0.30 -5.89
N ARG A 13 11.50 0.50 -6.97
CA ARG A 13 11.32 1.95 -6.90
C ARG A 13 9.94 2.34 -6.37
N LEU A 14 8.89 1.67 -6.83
CA LEU A 14 7.52 1.89 -6.38
C LEU A 14 7.31 1.40 -4.94
N GLN A 15 7.91 0.27 -4.56
CA GLN A 15 7.88 -0.20 -3.18
C GLN A 15 8.51 0.81 -2.22
N ALA A 16 9.60 1.46 -2.63
CA ALA A 16 10.30 2.46 -1.82
C ALA A 16 9.45 3.70 -1.49
N LEU A 17 8.35 3.95 -2.24
CA LEU A 17 7.39 5.00 -1.87
C LEU A 17 6.76 4.74 -0.50
N PHE A 18 6.67 3.47 -0.10
CA PHE A 18 5.96 3.03 1.10
C PHE A 18 6.87 2.78 2.32
N ASP A 19 8.19 2.94 2.19
CA ASP A 19 9.15 2.51 3.21
C ASP A 19 8.93 3.18 4.57
N GLU A 20 8.66 4.48 4.57
CA GLU A 20 8.45 5.25 5.81
C GLU A 20 7.10 4.93 6.44
N PHE A 21 6.05 4.80 5.62
CA PHE A 21 4.72 4.41 6.08
C PHE A 21 4.71 3.00 6.69
N ASN A 22 5.47 2.06 6.11
CA ASN A 22 5.64 0.70 6.64
C ASN A 22 6.46 0.65 7.93
N ARG A 23 7.42 1.58 8.09
CA ARG A 23 8.32 1.62 9.24
C ARG A 23 7.68 2.34 10.43
N ASP A 24 7.11 3.50 10.16
CA ASP A 24 6.70 4.46 11.19
C ASP A 24 5.19 4.43 11.45
N GLY A 25 4.43 3.73 10.59
CA GLY A 25 2.98 3.63 10.67
C GLY A 25 2.30 4.76 9.90
N SER A 26 1.10 4.48 9.39
CA SER A 26 0.32 5.44 8.62
C SER A 26 -1.16 5.20 8.79
N PHE A 27 -1.97 6.18 8.39
CA PHE A 27 -3.40 5.98 8.18
C PHE A 27 -3.77 6.33 6.75
N ILE A 28 -4.90 5.80 6.30
CA ILE A 28 -5.39 6.00 4.93
C ILE A 28 -6.80 6.57 4.95
N VAL A 29 -7.02 7.60 4.14
CA VAL A 29 -8.29 8.29 3.95
C VAL A 29 -8.71 8.12 2.49
N LEU A 30 -9.89 7.57 2.29
CA LEU A 30 -10.51 7.44 0.98
C LEU A 30 -11.36 8.68 0.67
N ARG A 31 -11.18 9.25 -0.51
CA ARG A 31 -12.00 10.34 -1.06
C ARG A 31 -12.70 9.86 -2.33
N GLU A 32 -14.01 9.71 -2.25
CA GLU A 32 -14.88 9.37 -3.39
C GLU A 32 -15.75 10.58 -3.77
N GLY A 33 -15.50 11.17 -4.94
CA GLY A 33 -16.30 12.27 -5.48
C GLY A 33 -16.32 13.51 -4.59
N ARG A 34 -17.52 14.01 -4.25
CA ARG A 34 -17.72 15.20 -3.40
C ARG A 34 -18.21 14.85 -1.98
N GLY A 35 -18.13 13.58 -1.57
CA GLY A 35 -18.53 13.15 -0.24
C GLY A 35 -17.52 13.56 0.83
N GLU A 36 -17.93 13.37 2.10
CA GLU A 36 -17.00 13.47 3.22
C GLU A 36 -15.89 12.40 3.10
N PRO A 37 -14.63 12.72 3.45
CA PRO A 37 -13.55 11.74 3.43
C PRO A 37 -13.84 10.58 4.39
N LEU A 38 -13.59 9.36 3.92
CA LEU A 38 -13.76 8.14 4.71
C LEU A 38 -12.41 7.69 5.25
N LEU A 39 -12.20 7.81 6.56
CA LEU A 39 -11.04 7.22 7.23
C LEU A 39 -11.17 5.70 7.20
N LEU A 40 -10.25 5.01 6.51
CA LEU A 40 -10.22 3.54 6.52
C LEU A 40 -9.39 2.98 7.69
N GLY A 41 -8.59 3.83 8.35
CA GLY A 41 -7.92 3.54 9.61
C GLY A 41 -6.40 3.41 9.50
N LEU A 42 -5.80 2.88 10.56
CA LEU A 42 -4.36 2.63 10.67
C LEU A 42 -3.94 1.45 9.80
N VAL A 43 -2.82 1.62 9.10
CA VAL A 43 -2.27 0.64 8.17
C VAL A 43 -0.97 0.07 8.73
N ASP A 44 -0.91 -1.27 8.72
CA ASP A 44 0.26 -2.05 9.06
C ASP A 44 1.38 -1.94 8.02
N SER A 45 1.02 -2.19 6.77
CA SER A 45 1.99 -2.19 5.68
C SER A 45 1.35 -2.16 4.30
N TYR A 46 2.15 -1.71 3.34
CA TYR A 46 1.90 -1.70 1.90
C TYR A 46 2.94 -2.56 1.19
N THR A 47 2.49 -3.39 0.26
CA THR A 47 3.34 -4.24 -0.58
C THR A 47 2.91 -4.11 -2.03
N VAL A 48 3.82 -3.67 -2.89
CA VAL A 48 3.60 -3.67 -4.34
C VAL A 48 3.63 -5.13 -4.82
N THR A 49 2.53 -5.61 -5.37
CA THR A 49 2.39 -7.01 -5.81
C THR A 49 2.73 -7.16 -7.29
N ARG A 50 2.25 -6.25 -8.14
CA ARG A 50 2.46 -6.26 -9.60
C ARG A 50 2.79 -4.87 -10.13
N VAL A 51 3.53 -4.81 -11.23
CA VAL A 51 3.76 -3.58 -12.02
C VAL A 51 3.45 -3.85 -13.50
N ALA A 52 2.87 -2.88 -14.19
CA ALA A 52 2.54 -2.93 -15.61
C ALA A 52 2.99 -1.63 -16.31
N PRO A 53 4.15 -1.65 -16.98
CA PRO A 53 4.56 -0.52 -17.79
C PRO A 53 3.77 -0.42 -19.10
N HIS A 54 3.45 0.82 -19.48
CA HIS A 54 2.85 1.20 -20.75
C HIS A 54 3.94 1.73 -21.68
N PHE A 55 3.85 1.41 -22.97
CA PHE A 55 4.87 1.76 -23.96
C PHE A 55 4.28 2.61 -25.10
N ASP A 56 5.06 3.57 -25.58
CA ASP A 56 4.78 4.24 -26.85
C ASP A 56 5.16 3.35 -28.06
N ALA A 57 4.85 3.82 -29.27
CA ALA A 57 5.19 3.11 -30.51
C ALA A 57 6.70 2.95 -30.75
N ALA A 58 7.54 3.72 -30.06
CA ALA A 58 9.00 3.62 -30.10
C ALA A 58 9.55 2.65 -29.03
N GLY A 59 8.70 2.12 -28.16
CA GLY A 59 9.07 1.21 -27.07
C GLY A 59 9.57 1.92 -25.81
N ASN A 60 9.35 3.24 -25.67
CA ASN A 60 9.66 3.96 -24.44
C ASN A 60 8.53 3.79 -23.42
N VAL A 61 8.88 3.67 -22.15
CA VAL A 61 7.90 3.63 -21.06
C VAL A 61 7.27 5.02 -20.92
N THR A 62 5.94 5.09 -21.02
CA THR A 62 5.17 6.33 -20.86
C THR A 62 4.52 6.46 -19.49
N LYS A 63 4.24 5.32 -18.86
CA LYS A 63 3.54 5.22 -17.57
C LYS A 63 3.81 3.85 -16.96
N THR A 64 3.72 3.74 -15.64
CA THR A 64 3.67 2.46 -14.93
C THR A 64 2.43 2.43 -14.05
N ASP A 65 1.50 1.54 -14.34
CA ASP A 65 0.46 1.17 -13.38
C ASP A 65 1.03 0.12 -12.41
N PHE A 66 0.53 0.08 -11.20
CA PHE A 66 0.96 -0.93 -10.23
C PHE A 66 -0.14 -1.33 -9.28
N TRP A 67 0.01 -2.52 -8.71
CA TRP A 67 -0.90 -3.04 -7.72
C TRP A 67 -0.24 -3.00 -6.37
N VAL A 68 -0.96 -2.44 -5.41
CA VAL A 68 -0.50 -2.39 -4.02
C VAL A 68 -1.52 -3.12 -3.15
N MET A 69 -1.02 -4.09 -2.40
CA MET A 69 -1.72 -4.67 -1.27
C MET A 69 -1.46 -3.78 -0.06
N TRP A 70 -2.48 -3.50 0.75
CA TRP A 70 -2.29 -2.92 2.07
C TRP A 70 -3.08 -3.70 3.12
N LYS A 71 -2.54 -3.72 4.34
CA LYS A 71 -3.13 -4.39 5.50
C LYS A 71 -3.43 -3.37 6.59
N SER A 72 -4.67 -3.25 7.04
CA SER A 72 -5.01 -2.51 8.26
C SER A 72 -4.42 -3.19 9.49
N ILE A 73 -4.23 -2.45 10.59
CA ILE A 73 -3.96 -3.07 11.89
C ILE A 73 -5.10 -4.04 12.25
N GLY A 74 -4.76 -5.17 12.89
CA GLY A 74 -5.74 -6.21 13.22
C GLY A 74 -6.11 -7.15 12.07
N TYR A 75 -5.28 -7.25 11.02
CA TYR A 75 -5.56 -8.11 9.86
C TYR A 75 -5.61 -9.61 10.16
N ASP A 76 -5.16 -10.04 11.34
CA ASP A 76 -5.36 -11.38 11.88
C ASP A 76 -6.83 -11.71 12.16
N ASN A 77 -7.72 -10.69 12.19
CA ASN A 77 -9.15 -10.85 12.45
C ASN A 77 -10.00 -11.10 11.19
N GLY A 78 -9.38 -11.18 9.99
CA GLY A 78 -10.06 -11.61 8.77
C GLY A 78 -9.73 -10.79 7.51
N TYR A 79 -10.18 -11.31 6.37
CA TYR A 79 -9.88 -10.79 5.03
C TYR A 79 -10.34 -9.34 4.80
N GLN A 80 -11.32 -8.84 5.57
CA GLN A 80 -11.84 -7.49 5.43
C GLN A 80 -10.83 -6.39 5.80
N TYR A 81 -9.67 -6.75 6.34
CA TYR A 81 -8.59 -5.86 6.73
C TYR A 81 -7.42 -5.85 5.74
N SER A 82 -7.48 -6.61 4.66
CA SER A 82 -6.48 -6.61 3.60
C SER A 82 -7.11 -6.27 2.27
N HIS A 83 -6.47 -5.39 1.51
CA HIS A 83 -7.05 -4.84 0.30
C HIS A 83 -5.98 -4.75 -0.80
N THR A 84 -6.38 -4.96 -2.05
CA THR A 84 -5.55 -4.65 -3.24
C THR A 84 -6.26 -3.59 -4.06
N ILE A 85 -5.51 -2.61 -4.55
CA ILE A 85 -5.97 -1.63 -5.55
C ILE A 85 -5.01 -1.59 -6.73
N GLN A 86 -5.53 -1.28 -7.93
CA GLN A 86 -4.71 -0.89 -9.07
C GLN A 86 -4.48 0.61 -9.00
N VAL A 87 -3.24 1.03 -8.81
CA VAL A 87 -2.84 2.44 -8.84
C VAL A 87 -2.51 2.82 -10.27
N VAL A 88 -3.26 3.80 -10.78
CA VAL A 88 -3.09 4.35 -12.13
C VAL A 88 -2.49 5.75 -12.10
N ASP A 89 -2.44 6.41 -10.96
CA ASP A 89 -1.72 7.68 -10.78
C ASP A 89 -1.33 7.83 -9.31
N TRP A 90 -0.25 8.57 -9.05
CA TRP A 90 0.18 8.86 -7.70
C TRP A 90 0.99 10.15 -7.64
N SER A 91 0.90 10.85 -6.53
CA SER A 91 1.65 12.07 -6.26
C SER A 91 2.15 12.08 -4.83
N ARG A 92 3.30 12.73 -4.65
CA ARG A 92 3.94 12.88 -3.35
C ARG A 92 4.53 14.28 -3.28
N ASP A 93 3.88 15.14 -2.51
CA ASP A 93 4.28 16.54 -2.36
C ASP A 93 5.40 16.69 -1.32
N ASP A 94 5.42 15.83 -0.29
CA ASP A 94 6.47 15.78 0.72
C ASP A 94 6.75 14.36 1.24
N THR A 95 7.50 14.25 2.33
CA THR A 95 7.86 12.96 2.93
C THR A 95 6.74 12.36 3.78
N TYR A 96 5.73 13.12 4.19
CA TYR A 96 4.72 12.70 5.15
C TYR A 96 3.44 12.18 4.51
N GLU A 97 3.20 12.55 3.25
CA GLU A 97 1.95 12.24 2.54
C GLU A 97 2.21 11.52 1.21
N LEU A 98 1.28 10.64 0.82
CA LEU A 98 1.26 9.98 -0.49
C LEU A 98 -0.18 9.86 -0.97
N ASP A 99 -0.48 10.43 -2.13
CA ASP A 99 -1.76 10.29 -2.79
C ASP A 99 -1.69 9.20 -3.87
N LEU A 100 -2.64 8.28 -3.85
CA LEU A 100 -2.84 7.26 -4.87
C LEU A 100 -4.21 7.47 -5.53
N THR A 101 -4.28 7.31 -6.85
CA THR A 101 -5.54 7.23 -7.58
C THR A 101 -5.67 5.86 -8.21
N ASP A 102 -6.81 5.20 -7.99
CA ASP A 102 -7.08 3.90 -8.60
C ASP A 102 -7.77 3.98 -9.96
N ASP A 103 -7.92 2.82 -10.59
CA ASP A 103 -8.53 2.62 -11.90
C ASP A 103 -10.02 3.05 -11.97
N LEU A 104 -10.69 3.17 -10.81
CA LEU A 104 -12.04 3.71 -10.68
C LEU A 104 -12.07 5.21 -10.38
N GLY A 105 -10.90 5.86 -10.31
CA GLY A 105 -10.75 7.28 -10.00
C GLY A 105 -10.94 7.63 -8.52
N ARG A 106 -10.91 6.63 -7.63
CA ARG A 106 -10.95 6.84 -6.18
C ARG A 106 -9.57 7.31 -5.72
N ARG A 107 -9.55 8.27 -4.79
CA ARG A 107 -8.30 8.84 -4.26
C ARG A 107 -8.05 8.36 -2.84
N TYR A 108 -6.88 7.79 -2.62
CA TYR A 108 -6.42 7.34 -1.32
C TYR A 108 -5.31 8.27 -0.88
N HIS A 109 -5.57 8.99 0.20
CA HIS A 109 -4.60 9.84 0.85
C HIS A 109 -3.98 9.07 2.01
N ILE A 110 -2.67 8.86 1.95
CA ILE A 110 -1.89 8.16 2.98
C ILE A 110 -1.07 9.21 3.72
N GLU A 111 -1.14 9.20 5.05
CA GLU A 111 -0.40 10.12 5.89
C GLU A 111 0.34 9.34 6.99
N LEU A 112 1.58 9.75 7.27
CA LEU A 112 2.33 9.21 8.40
C LEU A 112 1.64 9.55 9.72
N VAL A 113 1.64 8.61 10.66
CA VAL A 113 1.15 8.93 12.01
C VAL A 113 2.17 9.83 12.70
N MET A 114 1.73 11.02 13.12
CA MET A 114 2.55 12.02 13.79
C MET A 114 2.16 12.19 15.26
N ASP A 115 3.09 11.95 16.18
CA ASP A 115 2.84 12.03 17.63
C ASP A 115 2.34 13.42 18.09
N ALA A 116 2.77 14.48 17.38
CA ALA A 116 2.39 15.86 17.68
C ALA A 116 0.89 16.15 17.47
N THR A 117 0.23 15.40 16.58
CA THR A 117 -1.15 15.65 16.14
C THR A 117 -2.07 14.43 16.38
N GLU A 118 -1.56 13.21 16.26
CA GLU A 118 -2.30 11.95 16.45
C GLU A 118 -1.70 11.02 17.53
N HIS A 119 -1.47 11.53 18.74
CA HIS A 119 -0.87 10.76 19.84
C HIS A 119 -1.52 9.38 20.07
N GLU A 120 -2.86 9.31 20.07
CA GLU A 120 -3.58 8.04 20.28
C GLU A 120 -3.28 7.00 19.18
N TYR A 121 -3.15 7.45 17.93
CA TYR A 121 -2.76 6.57 16.82
C TYR A 121 -1.33 6.05 16.96
N VAL A 122 -0.42 6.87 17.49
CA VAL A 122 0.95 6.41 17.82
C VAL A 122 0.92 5.34 18.90
N LEU A 123 0.06 5.48 19.92
CA LEU A 123 -0.09 4.47 20.96
C LEU A 123 -0.64 3.16 20.41
N ASP A 124 -1.69 3.23 19.57
CA ASP A 124 -2.28 2.06 18.93
C ASP A 124 -1.29 1.37 17.99
N TRP A 125 -0.53 2.14 17.20
CA TRP A 125 0.54 1.61 16.35
C TRP A 125 1.62 0.88 17.15
N ARG A 126 2.11 1.48 18.24
CA ARG A 126 3.12 0.85 19.11
C ARG A 126 2.58 -0.40 19.78
N LYS A 127 1.31 -0.41 20.18
CA LYS A 127 0.64 -1.59 20.75
C LYS A 127 0.54 -2.71 19.71
N TRP A 128 0.16 -2.37 18.48
CA TRP A 128 0.10 -3.31 17.37
C TRP A 128 1.47 -3.93 17.06
N LEU A 129 2.52 -3.13 16.93
CA LEU A 129 3.88 -3.63 16.71
C LEU A 129 4.35 -4.60 17.78
N ARG A 130 4.04 -4.31 19.06
CA ARG A 130 4.34 -5.21 20.18
C ARG A 130 3.59 -6.53 20.05
N TYR A 131 2.28 -6.46 19.75
CA TYR A 131 1.46 -7.65 19.55
C TYR A 131 2.00 -8.54 18.41
N LYS A 132 2.38 -7.96 17.27
CA LYS A 132 3.01 -8.72 16.19
C LYS A 132 4.33 -9.37 16.61
N ALA A 133 5.17 -8.65 17.34
CA ALA A 133 6.45 -9.18 17.82
C ALA A 133 6.26 -10.36 18.80
N GLU A 134 5.24 -10.29 19.66
CA GLU A 134 4.89 -11.37 20.60
C GLU A 134 4.33 -12.62 19.90
N ASN A 135 3.74 -12.46 18.70
CA ASN A 135 3.10 -13.53 17.92
C ASN A 135 3.77 -13.75 16.54
N ALA A 136 5.08 -13.47 16.44
CA ALA A 136 5.78 -13.37 15.16
C ALA A 136 5.65 -14.60 14.24
N ALA A 137 5.65 -15.81 14.81
CA ALA A 137 5.53 -17.05 14.03
C ALA A 137 4.15 -17.20 13.37
N GLU A 138 3.08 -16.74 14.03
CA GLU A 138 1.73 -16.76 13.47
C GLU A 138 1.62 -15.72 12.35
N PHE A 139 2.17 -14.52 12.59
CA PHE A 139 2.18 -13.45 11.59
C PHE A 139 3.00 -13.78 10.35
N GLU A 140 4.10 -14.52 10.46
CA GLU A 140 4.86 -15.00 9.29
C GLU A 140 3.97 -15.83 8.35
N ILE A 141 3.12 -16.70 8.92
CA ILE A 141 2.20 -17.54 8.13
C ILE A 141 1.07 -16.69 7.55
N ILE A 142 0.46 -15.82 8.34
CA ILE A 142 -0.64 -14.95 7.89
C ILE A 142 -0.16 -14.03 6.76
N ASP A 143 1.01 -13.41 6.92
CA ASP A 143 1.59 -12.51 5.92
C ASP A 143 1.89 -13.24 4.61
N ALA A 144 2.44 -14.45 4.68
CA ALA A 144 2.71 -15.26 3.49
C ALA A 144 1.42 -15.63 2.75
N GLN A 145 0.36 -16.03 3.49
CA GLN A 145 -0.93 -16.39 2.91
C GLN A 145 -1.61 -15.19 2.24
N LEU A 146 -1.66 -14.05 2.93
CA LEU A 146 -2.22 -12.82 2.37
C LEU A 146 -1.44 -12.35 1.15
N LEU A 147 -0.10 -12.36 1.20
CA LEU A 147 0.70 -11.97 0.06
C LEU A 147 0.48 -12.89 -1.15
N GLU A 148 0.38 -14.20 -0.94
CA GLU A 148 0.07 -15.16 -2.01
C GLU A 148 -1.30 -14.88 -2.64
N GLU A 149 -2.34 -14.72 -1.82
CA GLU A 149 -3.70 -14.45 -2.28
C GLU A 149 -3.79 -13.14 -3.05
N HIS A 150 -3.29 -12.04 -2.47
CA HIS A 150 -3.36 -10.72 -3.08
C HIS A 150 -2.46 -10.59 -4.32
N THR A 151 -1.39 -11.38 -4.43
CA THR A 151 -0.61 -11.49 -5.67
C THR A 151 -1.43 -12.16 -6.76
N LYS A 152 -2.13 -13.25 -6.47
CA LYS A 152 -3.03 -13.91 -7.45
C LYS A 152 -4.15 -12.99 -7.91
N ILE A 153 -4.75 -12.22 -7.00
CA ILE A 153 -5.75 -11.20 -7.34
C ILE A 153 -5.15 -10.19 -8.32
N ALA A 154 -4.00 -9.63 -8.00
CA ALA A 154 -3.33 -8.63 -8.85
C ALA A 154 -2.94 -9.19 -10.22
N GLU A 155 -2.52 -10.45 -10.31
CA GLU A 155 -2.21 -11.12 -11.59
C GLU A 155 -3.45 -11.43 -12.43
N SER A 156 -4.61 -11.65 -11.78
CA SER A 156 -5.88 -11.93 -12.46
C SER A 156 -6.59 -10.68 -13.02
N TRP A 157 -6.19 -9.50 -12.59
CA TRP A 157 -6.76 -8.23 -13.05
C TRP A 157 -6.27 -7.88 -14.47
N GLU A 158 -7.23 -7.64 -15.37
CA GLU A 158 -7.00 -7.33 -16.79
C GLU A 158 -6.63 -5.86 -17.02
#